data_AF-A0A933DGV0-F1
#
_entry.id   AF-A0A933DGV0-F1
#
_cell.length_a   1.000
_cell.length_b   1.000
_cell.length_c   1.000
_cell.angle_alpha   90.00
_cell.angle_beta   90.00
_cell.angle_gamma   90.00
#
_symmetry.space_group_name_H-M   'P 1'
#
loop_
_entity.id
_entity.type
_entity.pdbx_description
1 polymer ?
#
loop_
_entity_poly.entity_id
_entity_poly.type
_entity_poly.pdbx_seq_one_letter_code
_entity_poly.pdbx_strand_id
1 'polypeptide(L)'
;MNGVILNYDELVKGYWEGLNTQLRKFSTGYEFLDLWVPDSDHTSSIFNIIDAASSHGLNSFSINVTNAEVAQSLDVEELKKAAGAGGQVAISHEKGGGLLIAVTIERQTAWTTLGMGDVPSLYRLVFNYETAVGDFECSLTEMPPFVLAESSSDGAVLKALIDPSSHLVAETGFRGRLAPVSRRLVNELCHIMKGKPVNECGDHAVIFLEHALRDKSQRRLNSGITTPRNSWFVFKELTHLVREMADDYRRKTKYDDRQNFYLPASSPQWQRASDSNKLELVREAAALFCKAKEILASSIVVKEIVRSSRVMIEVDLNVWKDSEPFLLELEVYLRKQVELALSIFCEETPDLNKMRWDRPAVKSQVAKPKVFSAALEASSN
;
A
#
# COMPACT_ATOMS: atom_id res chain seq x y z
N MET A 1 4.16 14.85 33.00
CA MET A 1 3.42 14.68 31.74
C MET A 1 2.56 13.44 31.91
N ASN A 2 1.26 13.52 31.69
CA ASN A 2 0.39 12.33 31.73
C ASN A 2 0.67 11.52 30.45
N GLY A 3 1.56 10.54 30.53
CA GLY A 3 1.83 9.64 29.42
C GLY A 3 0.59 8.79 29.11
N VAL A 4 0.41 8.41 27.84
CA VAL A 4 -0.61 7.43 27.46
C VAL A 4 -0.24 6.09 28.10
N ILE A 5 -1.17 5.50 28.86
CA ILE A 5 -1.03 4.14 29.39
C ILE A 5 -2.08 3.28 28.72
N LEU A 6 -1.64 2.25 28.01
CA LEU A 6 -2.48 1.28 27.33
C LEU A 6 -2.61 0.03 28.20
N ASN A 7 -3.82 -0.48 28.42
CA ASN A 7 -4.01 -1.79 29.03
C ASN A 7 -4.09 -2.85 27.93
N TYR A 8 -3.05 -3.66 27.77
CA TYR A 8 -2.96 -4.66 26.71
C TYR A 8 -4.08 -5.70 26.78
N ASP A 9 -4.38 -6.20 27.98
CA ASP A 9 -5.40 -7.23 28.18
C ASP A 9 -6.79 -6.71 27.82
N GLU A 10 -7.10 -5.46 28.19
CA GLU A 10 -8.36 -4.81 27.82
C GLU A 10 -8.45 -4.56 26.30
N LEU A 11 -7.35 -4.20 25.64
CA LEU A 11 -7.31 -4.02 24.18
C LEU A 11 -7.60 -5.33 23.45
N VAL A 12 -6.93 -6.42 23.84
CA VAL A 12 -7.14 -7.75 23.25
C VAL A 12 -8.56 -8.24 23.50
N LYS A 13 -9.04 -8.13 24.74
CA LYS A 13 -10.41 -8.52 25.10
C LYS A 13 -11.44 -7.71 24.31
N GLY A 14 -11.28 -6.39 24.25
CA GLY A 14 -12.17 -5.49 23.53
C GLY A 14 -12.23 -5.82 22.04
N TYR A 15 -11.10 -6.19 21.43
CA TYR A 15 -11.06 -6.67 20.04
C TYR A 15 -11.92 -7.91 19.82
N TRP A 16 -11.72 -8.96 20.62
CA TRP A 16 -12.46 -10.21 20.46
C TRP A 16 -13.95 -10.08 20.79
N GLU A 17 -14.32 -9.26 21.77
CA GLU A 17 -15.72 -8.96 22.06
C GLU A 17 -16.36 -8.14 20.93
N GLY A 18 -15.63 -7.16 20.39
CA GLY A 18 -16.07 -6.32 19.26
C GLY A 18 -16.30 -7.12 17.99
N LEU A 19 -15.42 -8.08 17.68
CA LEU A 19 -15.54 -8.95 16.50
C LEU A 19 -16.84 -9.78 16.50
N ASN A 20 -17.36 -10.10 17.69
CA ASN A 20 -18.60 -10.85 17.86
C ASN A 20 -19.86 -9.95 17.94
N THR A 21 -19.71 -8.66 18.21
CA THR A 21 -20.85 -7.79 18.59
C THR A 21 -21.04 -6.56 17.68
N GLN A 22 -20.01 -6.12 16.96
CA GLN A 22 -20.05 -4.92 16.13
C GLN A 22 -19.68 -5.23 14.68
N LEU A 23 -20.59 -4.95 13.76
CA LEU A 23 -20.37 -5.18 12.32
C LEU A 23 -19.57 -4.06 11.64
N ARG A 24 -19.45 -2.85 12.23
CA ARG A 24 -18.72 -1.69 11.66
C ARG A 24 -18.23 -0.74 12.75
N LYS A 25 -17.17 0.03 12.44
CA LYS A 25 -16.57 1.09 13.28
C LYS A 25 -16.02 0.62 14.63
N PHE A 26 -15.40 -0.56 14.64
CA PHE A 26 -14.57 -0.96 15.77
C PHE A 26 -13.40 0.04 15.90
N SER A 27 -13.20 0.59 17.10
CA SER A 27 -12.04 1.41 17.43
C SER A 27 -11.64 1.12 18.87
N THR A 28 -10.34 1.10 19.11
CA THR A 28 -9.74 0.88 20.44
C THR A 28 -9.74 2.15 21.30
N GLY A 29 -10.28 3.26 20.79
CA GLY A 29 -10.21 4.58 21.43
C GLY A 29 -8.91 5.34 21.15
N TYR A 30 -7.96 4.73 20.43
CA TYR A 30 -6.70 5.33 20.03
C TYR A 30 -6.57 5.30 18.51
N GLU A 31 -6.51 6.46 17.86
CA GLU A 31 -6.44 6.57 16.38
C GLU A 31 -5.27 5.79 15.79
N PHE A 32 -4.13 5.74 16.49
CA PHE A 32 -2.96 5.00 16.01
C PHE A 32 -3.14 3.47 16.03
N LEU A 33 -4.16 2.96 16.72
CA LEU A 33 -4.47 1.53 16.81
C LEU A 33 -5.70 1.15 15.97
N ASP A 34 -6.24 2.03 15.13
CA ASP A 34 -7.44 1.74 14.31
C ASP A 34 -7.22 0.57 13.32
N LEU A 35 -5.97 0.30 12.94
CA LEU A 35 -5.59 -0.83 12.07
C LEU A 35 -4.86 -1.95 12.82
N TRP A 36 -4.76 -1.86 14.15
CA TRP A 36 -4.11 -2.88 14.95
C TRP A 36 -5.02 -4.09 15.12
N VAL A 37 -4.43 -5.27 14.97
CA VAL A 37 -5.09 -6.56 15.18
C VAL A 37 -4.22 -7.36 16.14
N PRO A 38 -4.78 -7.94 17.21
CA PRO A 38 -4.01 -8.79 18.11
C PRO A 38 -3.52 -10.04 17.37
N ASP A 39 -2.26 -10.39 17.62
CA ASP A 39 -1.65 -11.62 17.10
C ASP A 39 -1.78 -12.75 18.15
N SER A 40 -1.73 -13.99 17.70
CA SER A 40 -1.60 -15.17 18.56
C SER A 40 -0.33 -15.14 19.40
N ASP A 41 0.75 -14.54 18.89
CA ASP A 41 1.94 -14.23 19.66
C ASP A 41 1.81 -12.84 20.31
N HIS A 42 1.75 -12.82 21.64
CA HIS A 42 1.63 -11.59 22.42
C HIS A 42 2.82 -10.65 22.23
N THR A 43 4.02 -11.20 22.01
CA THR A 43 5.22 -10.39 21.75
C THR A 43 5.06 -9.60 20.45
N SER A 44 4.72 -10.29 19.36
CA SER A 44 4.41 -9.66 18.07
C SER A 44 3.26 -8.65 18.17
N SER A 45 2.23 -8.98 18.95
CA SER A 45 1.06 -8.10 19.14
C SER A 45 1.42 -6.79 19.85
N ILE A 46 2.24 -6.85 20.92
CA ILE A 46 2.76 -5.67 21.64
C ILE A 46 3.72 -4.89 20.76
N PHE A 47 4.59 -5.58 20.02
CA PHE A 47 5.49 -4.94 19.08
C PHE A 47 4.72 -4.11 18.03
N ASN A 48 3.63 -4.65 17.48
CA ASN A 48 2.78 -3.91 16.54
C ASN A 48 2.15 -2.65 17.16
N ILE A 49 1.87 -2.63 18.47
CA ILE A 49 1.43 -1.42 19.18
C ILE A 49 2.55 -0.38 19.22
N ILE A 50 3.78 -0.82 19.52
CA ILE A 50 4.97 0.05 19.56
C ILE A 50 5.25 0.67 18.19
N ASP A 51 5.23 -0.15 17.14
CA ASP A 51 5.43 0.30 15.76
C ASP A 51 4.34 1.30 15.33
N ALA A 52 3.07 1.01 15.63
CA ALA A 52 1.96 1.89 15.32
C ALA A 52 2.03 3.23 16.07
N ALA A 53 2.38 3.21 17.36
CA ALA A 53 2.55 4.42 18.17
C ALA A 53 3.71 5.28 17.65
N SER A 54 4.85 4.64 17.32
CA SER A 54 6.02 5.29 16.74
C SER A 54 5.73 5.91 15.38
N SER A 55 5.06 5.17 14.50
CA SER A 55 4.62 5.66 13.19
C SER A 55 3.64 6.83 13.29
N HIS A 56 2.88 6.91 14.39
CA HIS A 56 1.98 8.03 14.67
C HIS A 56 2.69 9.23 15.33
N GLY A 57 3.96 9.10 15.72
CA GLY A 57 4.77 10.16 16.32
C GLY A 57 4.62 10.28 17.85
N LEU A 58 4.17 9.23 18.55
CA LEU A 58 4.20 9.22 20.01
C LEU A 58 5.65 9.09 20.49
N ASN A 59 6.14 10.05 21.26
CA ASN A 59 7.51 10.03 21.78
C ASN A 59 7.64 9.21 23.08
N SER A 60 6.54 8.97 23.78
CA SER A 60 6.56 8.15 25.00
C SER A 60 5.17 7.66 25.35
N PHE A 61 5.06 6.40 25.75
CA PHE A 61 3.83 5.80 26.26
C PHE A 61 4.19 4.54 27.08
N SER A 62 3.21 3.99 27.81
CA SER A 62 3.38 2.74 28.54
C SER A 62 2.33 1.73 28.14
N ILE A 63 2.70 0.46 28.15
CA ILE A 63 1.79 -0.67 28.00
C ILE A 63 1.78 -1.43 29.31
N ASN A 64 0.60 -1.55 29.92
CA ASN A 64 0.39 -2.39 31.08
C ASN A 64 -0.14 -3.76 30.63
N VAL A 65 0.55 -4.82 31.05
CA VAL A 65 0.15 -6.21 30.89
C VAL A 65 -0.17 -6.74 32.28
N THR A 66 -1.46 -6.80 32.60
CA THR A 66 -1.97 -7.20 33.90
C THR A 66 -2.06 -8.71 34.07
N ASN A 67 -2.24 -9.47 32.97
CA ASN A 67 -2.26 -10.92 33.01
C ASN A 67 -0.85 -11.51 33.17
N ALA A 68 -0.62 -12.21 34.29
CA ALA A 68 0.68 -12.80 34.62
C ALA A 68 1.13 -13.90 33.63
N GLU A 69 0.21 -14.67 33.06
CA GLU A 69 0.54 -15.71 32.06
C GLU A 69 1.03 -15.08 30.76
N VAL A 70 0.32 -14.05 30.29
CA VAL A 70 0.71 -13.26 29.12
C VAL A 70 2.07 -12.62 29.37
N ALA A 71 2.25 -11.95 30.51
CA ALA A 71 3.50 -11.31 30.90
C ALA A 71 4.70 -12.28 30.90
N GLN A 72 4.51 -13.52 31.36
CA GLN A 72 5.55 -14.55 31.36
C GLN A 72 5.89 -15.09 29.97
N SER A 73 4.93 -15.02 29.03
CA SER A 73 5.12 -15.49 27.65
C SER A 73 5.87 -14.50 26.75
N LEU A 74 6.07 -13.25 27.20
CA LEU A 74 6.69 -12.21 26.38
C LEU A 74 8.20 -12.42 26.23
N ASP A 75 8.69 -12.34 24.99
CA ASP A 75 10.12 -12.22 24.73
C ASP A 75 10.56 -10.76 24.94
N VAL A 76 11.02 -10.49 26.15
CA VAL A 76 11.49 -9.18 26.59
C VAL A 76 12.70 -8.68 25.79
N GLU A 77 13.59 -9.58 25.39
CA GLU A 77 14.80 -9.18 24.64
C GLU A 77 14.45 -8.84 23.20
N GLU A 78 13.50 -9.56 22.60
CA GLU A 78 12.96 -9.21 21.30
C GLU A 78 12.26 -7.85 21.32
N LEU A 79 11.42 -7.57 22.33
CA LEU A 79 10.77 -6.27 22.49
C LEU A 79 11.78 -5.12 22.61
N LYS A 80 12.84 -5.31 23.41
CA LYS A 80 13.93 -4.31 23.54
C LYS A 80 14.67 -4.11 22.23
N LYS A 81 15.01 -5.20 21.53
CA LYS A 81 15.72 -5.14 20.25
C LYS A 81 14.90 -4.41 19.19
N ALA A 82 13.61 -4.70 19.16
CA ALA A 82 12.70 -4.16 18.15
C ALA A 82 12.40 -2.67 18.41
N ALA A 83 12.31 -2.25 19.67
CA ALA A 83 12.24 -0.84 20.02
C ALA A 83 13.58 -0.09 19.86
N GLY A 84 14.71 -0.80 19.99
CA GLY A 84 16.07 -0.22 19.87
C GLY A 84 16.37 0.40 18.51
N ALA A 85 15.56 0.15 17.47
CA ALA A 85 15.67 0.81 16.17
C ALA A 85 15.22 2.28 16.18
N GLY A 86 14.52 2.75 17.22
CA GLY A 86 14.04 4.14 17.31
C GLY A 86 13.71 4.63 18.73
N GLY A 87 14.06 3.89 19.77
CA GLY A 87 13.71 4.22 21.15
C GLY A 87 14.31 3.29 22.20
N GLN A 88 13.91 3.51 23.45
CA GLN A 88 14.25 2.73 24.62
C GLN A 88 12.99 2.08 25.19
N VAL A 89 13.08 0.80 25.49
CA VAL A 89 12.06 0.07 26.25
C VAL A 89 12.60 -0.23 27.64
N ALA A 90 11.94 0.31 28.65
CA ALA A 90 12.17 -0.02 30.04
C ALA A 90 11.02 -0.91 30.52
N ILE A 91 11.36 -2.03 31.14
CA ILE A 91 10.37 -2.99 31.63
C ILE A 91 10.51 -3.08 33.14
N SER A 92 9.37 -2.97 33.83
CA SER A 92 9.28 -3.13 35.28
C SER A 92 8.17 -4.11 35.64
N HIS A 93 8.41 -4.95 36.64
CA HIS A 93 7.41 -5.88 37.15
C HIS A 93 6.41 -5.15 38.07
N GLU A 94 5.12 -5.41 37.88
CA GLU A 94 4.07 -4.91 38.76
C GLU A 94 3.78 -5.89 39.91
N LYS A 95 3.20 -5.35 40.99
CA LYS A 95 2.74 -6.16 42.14
C LYS A 95 1.57 -7.05 41.68
N GLY A 96 1.84 -8.34 41.45
CA GLY A 96 0.86 -9.30 40.94
C GLY A 96 1.36 -10.16 39.78
N GLY A 97 2.60 -9.97 39.32
CA GLY A 97 3.19 -10.77 38.25
C GLY A 97 2.95 -10.22 36.84
N GLY A 98 2.27 -9.08 36.72
CA GLY A 98 2.17 -8.31 35.49
C GLY A 98 3.44 -7.52 35.14
N LEU A 99 3.43 -6.89 33.97
CA LEU A 99 4.53 -6.10 33.44
C LEU A 99 4.05 -4.72 33.02
N LEU A 100 4.81 -3.70 33.40
CA LEU A 100 4.71 -2.36 32.83
C LEU A 100 5.88 -2.17 31.86
N ILE A 101 5.53 -1.96 30.59
CA ILE A 101 6.48 -1.72 29.50
C ILE A 101 6.42 -0.22 29.18
N ALA A 102 7.41 0.53 29.67
CA ALA A 102 7.57 1.94 29.35
C ALA A 102 8.39 2.10 28.08
N VAL A 103 7.81 2.75 27.08
CA VAL A 103 8.42 2.97 25.76
C VAL A 103 8.72 4.45 25.63
N THR A 104 9.98 4.78 25.38
CA THR A 104 10.42 6.13 25.02
C THR A 104 10.99 6.08 23.63
N ILE A 105 10.36 6.74 22.68
CA ILE A 105 10.83 6.85 21.29
C ILE A 105 11.64 8.12 21.22
N GLU A 106 12.93 7.98 20.88
CA GLU A 106 13.82 9.12 20.80
C GLU A 106 13.41 9.95 19.58
N ARG A 107 13.28 11.26 19.78
CA ARG A 107 12.61 12.19 18.86
C ARG A 107 13.01 11.91 17.42
N GLN A 108 12.03 11.61 16.57
CA GLN A 108 12.26 11.58 15.12
C GLN A 108 12.85 12.93 14.71
N THR A 109 14.05 12.91 14.15
CA THR A 109 14.62 14.05 13.43
C THR A 109 13.57 14.61 12.48
N ALA A 110 13.51 15.94 12.30
CA ALA A 110 12.67 16.53 11.28
C ALA A 110 12.88 15.75 9.98
N TRP A 111 11.80 15.41 9.27
CA TRP A 111 11.90 14.48 8.14
C TRP A 111 12.81 15.02 7.03
N THR A 112 13.06 16.33 7.00
CA THR A 112 14.00 17.02 6.12
C THR A 112 15.48 16.84 6.49
N THR A 113 15.76 16.29 7.67
CA THR A 113 17.12 16.10 8.23
C THR A 113 17.52 14.63 8.36
N LEU A 114 16.77 13.70 7.75
CA LEU A 114 17.00 12.26 7.90
C LEU A 114 18.38 11.83 7.41
N GLY A 115 19.09 11.10 8.28
CA GLY A 115 20.29 10.36 7.97
C GLY A 115 19.99 8.89 7.67
N MET A 116 21.02 8.16 7.24
CA MET A 116 20.91 6.71 6.96
C MET A 116 20.56 5.89 8.21
N GLY A 117 20.90 6.38 9.41
CA GLY A 117 20.54 5.75 10.68
C GLY A 117 19.02 5.71 10.91
N ASP A 118 18.31 6.72 10.40
CA ASP A 118 16.87 6.90 10.58
C ASP A 118 16.04 6.08 9.58
N VAL A 119 16.68 5.46 8.59
CA VAL A 119 16.01 4.64 7.56
C VAL A 119 15.72 3.26 8.16
N PRO A 120 14.45 2.82 8.22
CA PRO A 120 14.09 1.47 8.63
C PRO A 120 14.78 0.42 7.76
N SER A 121 15.16 -0.72 8.34
CA SER A 121 15.89 -1.79 7.63
C SER A 121 15.18 -2.25 6.35
N LEU A 122 13.84 -2.21 6.36
CA LEU A 122 12.98 -2.55 5.24
C LEU A 122 13.21 -1.66 4.00
N TYR A 123 13.74 -0.45 4.16
CA TYR A 123 13.95 0.50 3.06
C TYR A 123 15.43 0.72 2.73
N ARG A 124 16.35 0.33 3.62
CA ARG A 124 17.80 0.64 3.51
C ARG A 124 18.43 0.19 2.19
N LEU A 125 18.02 -0.98 1.68
CA LEU A 125 18.63 -1.55 0.48
C LEU A 125 18.53 -0.60 -0.73
N VAL A 126 17.41 0.11 -0.88
CA VAL A 126 17.18 1.02 -2.02
C VAL A 126 18.01 2.31 -1.92
N PHE A 127 18.40 2.72 -0.71
CA PHE A 127 19.26 3.89 -0.50
C PHE A 127 20.76 3.58 -0.69
N ASN A 128 21.15 2.31 -0.72
CA ASN A 128 22.53 1.91 -0.98
C ASN A 128 22.91 1.93 -2.47
N TYR A 129 21.91 2.11 -3.37
CA TYR A 129 22.14 2.19 -4.80
C TYR A 129 21.93 3.62 -5.30
N GLU A 130 22.85 4.08 -6.15
CA GLU A 130 22.61 5.25 -6.99
C GLU A 130 21.42 4.95 -7.91
N THR A 131 20.40 5.82 -7.92
CA THR A 131 19.39 5.75 -8.96
C THR A 131 19.74 6.68 -10.09
N ALA A 132 19.45 6.22 -11.31
CA ALA A 132 19.51 7.02 -12.52
C ALA A 132 18.32 8.00 -12.66
N VAL A 133 17.61 8.29 -11.57
CA VAL A 133 16.45 9.19 -11.60
C VAL A 133 16.97 10.62 -11.74
N GLY A 134 16.38 11.38 -12.67
CA GLY A 134 16.77 12.76 -12.94
C GLY A 134 16.73 13.63 -11.68
N ASP A 135 17.52 14.70 -11.67
CA ASP A 135 17.51 15.68 -10.58
C ASP A 135 16.28 16.59 -10.72
N PHE A 136 15.33 16.44 -9.81
CA PHE A 136 14.13 17.27 -9.73
C PHE A 136 14.30 18.44 -8.75
N GLU A 137 15.50 18.67 -8.21
CA GLU A 137 15.80 19.85 -7.38
C GLU A 137 15.86 21.09 -8.28
N CYS A 138 14.72 21.72 -8.51
CA CYS A 138 14.60 22.82 -9.45
C CYS A 138 13.59 23.88 -9.01
N SER A 139 13.78 25.09 -9.54
CA SER A 139 12.82 26.17 -9.37
C SER A 139 11.81 26.15 -10.52
N LEU A 140 10.72 25.40 -10.35
CA LEU A 140 9.56 25.55 -11.22
C LEU A 140 8.88 26.91 -10.97
N THR A 141 8.58 27.59 -12.07
CA THR A 141 7.84 28.86 -12.11
C THR A 141 6.56 28.67 -12.92
N GLU A 142 5.58 29.54 -12.68
CA GLU A 142 4.33 29.54 -13.43
C GLU A 142 4.59 29.70 -14.93
N MET A 143 3.93 28.85 -15.74
CA MET A 143 4.14 28.79 -17.19
C MET A 143 2.82 28.46 -17.89
N PRO A 144 2.09 29.46 -18.40
CA PRO A 144 0.88 29.21 -19.17
C PRO A 144 1.14 28.27 -20.37
N PRO A 145 0.21 27.35 -20.70
CA PRO A 145 -1.14 27.21 -20.12
C PRO A 145 -1.19 26.41 -18.82
N PHE A 146 -0.05 25.94 -18.30
CA PHE A 146 0.00 25.15 -17.07
C PHE A 146 -0.21 26.01 -15.83
N VAL A 147 -0.83 25.42 -14.82
CA VAL A 147 -1.02 26.02 -13.50
C VAL A 147 0.04 25.47 -12.56
N LEU A 148 0.78 26.35 -11.89
CA LEU A 148 1.74 25.96 -10.87
C LEU A 148 0.99 25.69 -9.55
N ALA A 149 1.08 24.46 -9.09
CA ALA A 149 0.60 24.02 -7.78
C ALA A 149 1.79 23.82 -6.83
N GLU A 150 1.65 24.25 -5.58
CA GLU A 150 2.73 24.17 -4.60
C GLU A 150 2.25 23.84 -3.19
N SER A 151 3.11 23.18 -2.43
CA SER A 151 2.93 22.92 -1.00
C SER A 151 4.26 22.94 -0.27
N SER A 152 4.22 23.11 1.05
CA SER A 152 5.43 23.13 1.88
C SER A 152 5.22 22.45 3.22
N SER A 153 6.24 21.73 3.69
CA SER A 153 6.32 21.14 5.03
C SER A 153 7.78 21.16 5.48
N ASP A 154 8.04 21.60 6.71
CA ASP A 154 9.37 21.65 7.34
C ASP A 154 10.50 22.25 6.47
N GLY A 155 10.17 23.26 5.67
CA GLY A 155 11.12 23.95 4.79
C GLY A 155 11.40 23.25 3.46
N ALA A 156 10.82 22.06 3.22
CA ALA A 156 10.71 21.49 1.90
C ALA A 156 9.50 22.08 1.16
N VAL A 157 9.63 22.29 -0.14
CA VAL A 157 8.55 22.76 -1.00
C VAL A 157 8.45 21.83 -2.20
N LEU A 158 7.27 21.26 -2.41
CA LEU A 158 6.94 20.45 -3.58
C LEU A 158 6.18 21.33 -4.59
N LYS A 159 6.50 21.18 -5.87
CA LYS A 159 5.90 21.92 -6.97
C LYS A 159 5.50 21.01 -8.11
N ALA A 160 4.40 21.35 -8.78
CA ALA A 160 3.95 20.69 -9.99
C ALA A 160 3.38 21.70 -10.99
N LEU A 161 3.71 21.55 -12.27
CA LEU A 161 3.03 22.21 -13.37
C LEU A 161 1.96 21.27 -13.90
N ILE A 162 0.70 21.71 -13.83
CA ILE A 162 -0.47 20.87 -14.12
C ILE A 162 -1.25 21.49 -15.26
N ASP A 163 -1.58 20.68 -16.27
CA ASP A 163 -2.40 21.09 -17.41
C ASP A 163 -3.88 21.19 -16.96
N PRO A 164 -4.52 22.37 -17.01
CA PRO A 164 -5.92 22.53 -16.62
C PRO A 164 -6.92 21.82 -17.56
N SER A 165 -6.53 21.42 -18.76
CA SER A 165 -7.41 20.73 -19.71
C SER A 165 -7.48 19.22 -19.50
N SER A 166 -6.39 18.61 -19.04
CA SER A 166 -6.27 17.16 -18.82
C SER A 166 -6.09 16.77 -17.35
N HIS A 167 -5.82 17.76 -16.48
CA HIS A 167 -5.47 17.59 -15.07
C HIS A 167 -4.22 16.72 -14.84
N LEU A 168 -3.38 16.55 -15.87
CA LEU A 168 -2.13 15.81 -15.80
C LEU A 168 -0.99 16.69 -15.29
N VAL A 169 -0.16 16.11 -14.43
CA VAL A 169 1.10 16.70 -13.98
C VAL A 169 2.13 16.61 -15.11
N ALA A 170 2.44 17.74 -15.74
CA ALA A 170 3.39 17.80 -16.84
C ALA A 170 4.84 17.78 -16.34
N GLU A 171 5.13 18.59 -15.31
CA GLU A 171 6.46 18.68 -14.69
C GLU A 171 6.34 18.75 -13.17
N THR A 172 7.37 18.25 -12.50
CA THR A 172 7.49 18.24 -11.03
C THR A 172 8.84 18.78 -10.61
N GLY A 173 8.91 19.29 -9.40
CA GLY A 173 10.15 19.77 -8.84
C GLY A 173 10.03 19.99 -7.35
N PHE A 174 11.16 20.10 -6.67
CA PHE A 174 11.20 20.44 -5.26
C PHE A 174 12.34 21.42 -4.95
N ARG A 175 12.22 22.10 -3.82
CA ARG A 175 13.27 22.93 -3.23
C ARG A 175 13.26 22.79 -1.71
N GLY A 176 14.38 23.11 -1.08
CA GLY A 176 14.50 23.13 0.38
C GLY A 176 15.81 22.50 0.84
N ARG A 177 16.18 22.77 2.10
CA ARG A 177 17.40 22.18 2.67
C ARG A 177 17.10 20.76 3.15
N LEU A 178 17.20 19.80 2.23
CA LEU A 178 16.99 18.38 2.49
C LEU A 178 18.32 17.64 2.72
N ALA A 179 18.34 16.80 3.75
CA ALA A 179 19.37 15.78 3.93
C ALA A 179 19.29 14.73 2.80
N PRO A 180 20.36 13.95 2.55
CA PRO A 180 20.42 13.04 1.41
C PRO A 180 19.26 12.04 1.31
N VAL A 181 18.83 11.44 2.44
CA VAL A 181 17.71 10.50 2.48
C VAL A 181 16.41 11.20 2.07
N SER A 182 16.11 12.33 2.70
CA SER A 182 14.92 13.14 2.42
C SER A 182 14.89 13.64 0.98
N ARG A 183 16.04 14.10 0.46
CA ARG A 183 16.19 14.53 -0.94
C ARG A 183 15.84 13.39 -1.88
N ARG A 184 16.38 12.21 -1.64
CA ARG A 184 16.12 11.03 -2.47
C ARG A 184 14.64 10.66 -2.46
N LEU A 185 13.98 10.67 -1.29
CA LEU A 185 12.55 10.41 -1.17
C LEU A 185 11.70 11.36 -2.02
N VAL A 186 11.97 12.66 -1.94
CA VAL A 186 11.23 13.67 -2.71
C VAL A 186 11.54 13.57 -4.20
N ASN A 187 12.77 13.23 -4.57
CA ASN A 187 13.15 13.04 -5.97
C ASN A 187 12.39 11.87 -6.63
N GLU A 188 12.33 10.72 -5.95
CA GLU A 188 11.56 9.56 -6.41
C GLU A 188 10.06 9.89 -6.47
N LEU A 189 9.55 10.65 -5.50
CA LEU A 189 8.16 11.11 -5.49
C LEU A 189 7.84 12.01 -6.71
N CYS A 190 8.70 12.97 -7.02
CA CYS A 190 8.57 13.82 -8.21
C CYS A 190 8.55 12.99 -9.50
N HIS A 191 9.40 11.97 -9.60
CA HIS A 191 9.41 11.05 -10.72
C HIS A 191 8.08 10.28 -10.85
N ILE A 192 7.58 9.73 -9.74
CA ILE A 192 6.30 8.98 -9.72
C ILE A 192 5.13 9.85 -10.15
N MET A 193 5.09 11.11 -9.73
CA MET A 193 3.97 12.02 -10.02
C MET A 193 3.93 12.48 -11.48
N LYS A 194 5.08 12.57 -12.15
CA LYS A 194 5.16 13.10 -13.52
C LYS A 194 4.34 12.23 -14.49
N GLY A 195 3.50 12.89 -15.29
CA GLY A 195 2.61 12.26 -16.27
C GLY A 195 1.34 11.62 -15.69
N LYS A 196 1.07 11.79 -14.39
CA LYS A 196 -0.15 11.26 -13.74
C LYS A 196 -1.18 12.35 -13.49
N PRO A 197 -2.48 12.02 -13.39
CA PRO A 197 -3.49 12.97 -12.95
C PRO A 197 -3.21 13.47 -11.53
N VAL A 198 -3.62 14.70 -11.24
CA VAL A 198 -3.47 15.31 -9.92
C VAL A 198 -4.15 14.50 -8.79
N ASN A 199 -5.31 13.90 -9.07
CA ASN A 199 -6.01 13.02 -8.12
C ASN A 199 -5.22 11.75 -7.83
N GLU A 200 -4.68 11.11 -8.88
CA GLU A 200 -3.81 9.93 -8.74
C GLU A 200 -2.56 10.25 -7.92
N CYS A 201 -2.00 11.45 -8.09
CA CYS A 201 -0.89 11.90 -7.28
C CYS A 201 -1.30 12.00 -5.80
N GLY A 202 -2.39 12.72 -5.50
CA GLY A 202 -2.88 12.93 -4.12
C GLY A 202 -3.27 11.66 -3.36
N ASP A 203 -3.77 10.66 -4.08
CA ASP A 203 -4.27 9.42 -3.48
C ASP A 203 -3.22 8.32 -3.42
N HIS A 204 -2.42 8.16 -4.48
CA HIS A 204 -1.61 6.95 -4.67
C HIS A 204 -0.10 7.17 -4.84
N ALA A 205 0.39 8.41 -5.08
CA ALA A 205 1.83 8.61 -5.33
C ALA A 205 2.73 8.10 -4.19
N VAL A 206 2.33 8.36 -2.93
CA VAL A 206 3.10 7.90 -1.77
C VAL A 206 2.96 6.40 -1.53
N ILE A 207 1.84 5.78 -1.95
CA ILE A 207 1.69 4.32 -1.95
C ILE A 207 2.67 3.68 -2.93
N PHE A 208 2.77 4.23 -4.14
CA PHE A 208 3.74 3.76 -5.12
C PHE A 208 5.18 3.99 -4.67
N LEU A 209 5.46 5.12 -4.02
CA LEU A 209 6.78 5.41 -3.45
C LEU A 209 7.16 4.37 -2.40
N GLU A 210 6.30 4.14 -1.42
CA GLU A 210 6.54 3.15 -0.37
C GLU A 210 6.81 1.76 -0.97
N HIS A 211 5.95 1.32 -1.90
CA HIS A 211 6.10 0.02 -2.54
C HIS A 211 7.39 -0.07 -3.39
N ALA A 212 7.83 1.02 -4.01
CA ALA A 212 9.07 1.06 -4.79
C ALA A 212 10.32 0.98 -3.89
N LEU A 213 10.27 1.58 -2.70
CA LEU A 213 11.39 1.60 -1.76
C LEU A 213 11.50 0.34 -0.91
N ARG A 214 10.41 -0.44 -0.80
CA ARG A 214 10.34 -1.63 0.06
C ARG A 214 11.26 -2.74 -0.44
N ASP A 215 12.13 -3.24 0.43
CA ASP A 215 12.90 -4.46 0.22
C ASP A 215 11.97 -5.68 0.27
N LYS A 216 11.72 -6.26 -0.91
CA LYS A 216 10.82 -7.41 -1.07
C LYS A 216 11.42 -8.73 -0.57
N SER A 217 12.72 -8.76 -0.28
CA SER A 217 13.37 -9.94 0.30
C SER A 217 13.19 -10.02 1.81
N GLN A 218 12.87 -8.89 2.46
CA GLN A 218 12.64 -8.86 3.90
C GLN A 218 11.19 -9.22 4.22
N ARG A 219 11.03 -10.07 5.24
CA ARG A 219 9.72 -10.36 5.82
C ARG A 219 9.18 -9.07 6.46
N ARG A 220 7.89 -8.79 6.28
CA ARG A 220 7.22 -7.71 7.00
C ARG A 220 7.24 -8.01 8.49
N LEU A 221 7.59 -6.99 9.28
CA LEU A 221 7.56 -7.10 10.74
C LEU A 221 6.11 -7.18 11.26
N ASN A 222 5.16 -6.57 10.55
CA ASN A 222 3.74 -6.62 10.86
C ASN A 222 2.96 -7.54 9.90
N SER A 223 2.10 -8.40 10.47
CA SER A 223 1.17 -9.27 9.74
C SER A 223 -0.09 -8.53 9.24
N GLY A 224 -0.30 -7.28 9.68
CA GLY A 224 -1.45 -6.45 9.32
C GLY A 224 -1.34 -5.72 7.98
N ILE A 225 -2.38 -4.91 7.67
CA ILE A 225 -2.41 -4.07 6.47
C ILE A 225 -1.38 -2.95 6.60
N THR A 226 -0.33 -3.02 5.78
CA THR A 226 0.65 -1.94 5.66
C THR A 226 0.14 -0.88 4.68
N THR A 227 0.09 0.35 5.14
CA THR A 227 -0.16 1.58 4.36
C THR A 227 1.05 2.50 4.53
N PRO A 228 1.26 3.51 3.67
CA PRO A 228 2.33 4.46 3.89
C PRO A 228 2.28 5.09 5.30
N ARG A 229 1.08 5.40 5.80
CA ARG A 229 0.85 6.03 7.11
C ARG A 229 1.38 5.25 8.31
N ASN A 230 1.38 3.91 8.26
CA ASN A 230 1.81 3.06 9.38
C ASN A 230 3.10 2.28 9.08
N SER A 231 3.83 2.68 8.03
CA SER A 231 5.04 1.97 7.60
C SER A 231 6.33 2.73 7.93
N TRP A 232 6.32 4.05 7.73
CA TRP A 232 7.37 4.94 8.17
C TRP A 232 6.82 6.36 8.25
N PHE A 233 7.12 7.07 9.34
CA PHE A 233 6.54 8.39 9.63
C PHE A 233 6.74 9.41 8.49
N VAL A 234 7.85 9.33 7.75
CA VAL A 234 8.12 10.26 6.64
C VAL A 234 7.05 10.21 5.56
N PHE A 235 6.41 9.05 5.34
CA PHE A 235 5.36 8.94 4.34
C PHE A 235 4.10 9.70 4.73
N LYS A 236 3.86 9.95 6.02
CA LYS A 236 2.79 10.84 6.47
C LYS A 236 3.06 12.27 5.99
N GLU A 237 4.29 12.74 6.14
CA GLU A 237 4.72 14.08 5.71
C GLU A 237 4.69 14.23 4.18
N LEU A 238 5.17 13.22 3.45
CA LEU A 238 5.08 13.20 2.00
C LEU A 238 3.63 13.15 1.51
N THR A 239 2.75 12.41 2.19
CA THR A 239 1.31 12.37 1.86
C THR A 239 0.68 13.75 2.06
N HIS A 240 1.03 14.43 3.15
CA HIS A 240 0.56 15.79 3.40
C HIS A 240 1.02 16.75 2.28
N LEU A 241 2.31 16.71 1.91
CA LEU A 241 2.84 17.53 0.83
C LEU A 241 2.09 17.34 -0.49
N VAL A 242 1.88 16.10 -0.94
CA VAL A 242 1.23 15.84 -2.23
C VAL A 242 -0.25 16.23 -2.20
N ARG A 243 -0.94 15.99 -1.08
CA ARG A 243 -2.35 16.38 -0.94
C ARG A 243 -2.55 17.89 -0.90
N GLU A 244 -1.72 18.61 -0.15
CA GLU A 244 -1.77 20.08 -0.14
C GLU A 244 -1.45 20.68 -1.51
N MET A 245 -0.53 20.06 -2.27
CA MET A 245 -0.24 20.47 -3.64
C MET A 245 -1.46 20.27 -4.55
N ALA A 246 -2.13 19.12 -4.44
CA ALA A 246 -3.36 18.86 -5.18
C ALA A 246 -4.48 19.84 -4.78
N ASP A 247 -4.62 20.15 -3.49
CA ASP A 247 -5.61 21.12 -3.01
C ASP A 247 -5.30 22.56 -3.45
N ASP A 248 -4.03 22.93 -3.52
CA ASP A 248 -3.60 24.20 -4.08
C ASP A 248 -4.01 24.36 -5.55
N TYR A 249 -3.78 23.31 -6.35
CA TYR A 249 -4.25 23.26 -7.73
C TYR A 249 -5.77 23.43 -7.84
N ARG A 250 -6.53 22.70 -7.01
CA ARG A 250 -8.01 22.78 -6.99
C ARG A 250 -8.49 24.18 -6.65
N ARG A 251 -7.89 24.84 -5.65
CA ARG A 251 -8.21 26.24 -5.29
C ARG A 251 -7.99 27.19 -6.46
N LYS A 252 -6.89 27.03 -7.20
CA LYS A 252 -6.53 27.89 -8.33
C LYS A 252 -7.39 27.69 -9.57
N THR A 253 -7.84 26.46 -9.83
CA THR A 253 -8.56 26.08 -11.06
C THR A 253 -10.05 25.86 -10.88
N LYS A 254 -10.54 25.77 -9.64
CA LYS A 254 -11.89 25.30 -9.28
C LYS A 254 -12.19 23.86 -9.74
N TYR A 255 -11.15 23.06 -9.96
CA TYR A 255 -11.29 21.63 -10.21
C TYR A 255 -11.82 20.93 -8.95
N ASP A 256 -13.01 20.34 -9.01
CA ASP A 256 -13.69 19.72 -7.85
C ASP A 256 -13.95 18.22 -8.03
N ASP A 257 -13.52 17.63 -9.14
CA ASP A 257 -13.59 16.18 -9.28
C ASP A 257 -12.55 15.52 -8.34
N ARG A 258 -13.03 14.67 -7.45
CA ARG A 258 -12.23 13.92 -6.48
C ARG A 258 -12.29 12.41 -6.73
N GLN A 259 -12.98 11.98 -7.77
CA GLN A 259 -13.02 10.57 -8.12
C GLN A 259 -11.72 10.21 -8.85
N ASN A 260 -11.14 9.09 -8.46
CA ASN A 260 -9.93 8.58 -9.07
C ASN A 260 -10.22 7.26 -9.79
N PHE A 261 -10.42 7.36 -11.10
CA PHE A 261 -10.56 6.21 -12.00
C PHE A 261 -9.35 6.07 -12.93
N TYR A 262 -8.19 6.60 -12.52
CA TYR A 262 -7.03 6.58 -13.40
C TYR A 262 -6.62 5.15 -13.70
N LEU A 263 -6.64 4.82 -15.00
CA LEU A 263 -6.03 3.64 -15.55
C LEU A 263 -4.99 4.10 -16.57
N PRO A 264 -3.76 3.54 -16.56
CA PRO A 264 -2.77 3.87 -17.57
C PRO A 264 -3.34 3.67 -18.97
N ALA A 265 -3.20 4.68 -19.82
CA ALA A 265 -3.54 4.54 -21.23
C ALA A 265 -2.57 3.56 -21.89
N SER A 266 -3.07 2.73 -22.81
CA SER A 266 -2.19 1.86 -23.60
C SER A 266 -1.21 2.67 -24.43
N SER A 267 0.01 2.15 -24.58
CA SER A 267 1.03 2.81 -25.39
C SER A 267 0.60 2.95 -26.87
N PRO A 268 1.05 3.98 -27.60
CA PRO A 268 0.78 4.11 -29.03
C PRO A 268 1.31 2.94 -29.87
N GLN A 269 2.33 2.24 -29.37
CA GLN A 269 2.86 1.03 -30.01
C GLN A 269 1.87 -0.13 -29.87
N TRP A 270 1.34 -0.34 -28.65
CA TRP A 270 0.32 -1.34 -28.39
C TRP A 270 -0.98 -1.09 -29.15
N GLN A 271 -1.45 0.16 -29.19
CA GLN A 271 -2.67 0.54 -29.92
C GLN A 271 -2.57 0.25 -31.42
N ARG A 272 -1.37 0.37 -32.01
CA ARG A 272 -1.12 0.09 -33.43
C ARG A 272 -0.89 -1.38 -33.74
N ALA A 273 -0.59 -2.21 -32.74
CA ALA A 273 -0.39 -3.64 -32.93
C ALA A 273 -1.72 -4.32 -33.31
N SER A 274 -1.66 -5.30 -34.23
CA SER A 274 -2.80 -6.16 -34.53
C SER A 274 -3.13 -7.04 -33.34
N ASP A 275 -4.39 -7.48 -33.23
CA ASP A 275 -4.82 -8.33 -32.12
C ASP A 275 -4.07 -9.67 -32.09
N SER A 276 -3.68 -10.20 -33.25
CA SER A 276 -2.80 -11.38 -33.36
C SER A 276 -1.43 -11.14 -32.71
N ASN A 277 -0.81 -9.99 -32.98
CA ASN A 277 0.50 -9.66 -32.46
C ASN A 277 0.44 -9.39 -30.95
N LYS A 278 -0.60 -8.68 -30.49
CA LYS A 278 -0.86 -8.48 -29.05
C LYS A 278 -0.98 -9.81 -28.32
N LEU A 279 -1.77 -10.73 -28.87
CA LEU A 279 -2.00 -12.05 -28.27
C LEU A 279 -0.72 -12.87 -28.21
N GLU A 280 0.11 -12.82 -29.26
CA GLU A 280 1.39 -13.51 -29.28
C GLU A 280 2.37 -12.96 -28.24
N LEU A 281 2.52 -11.63 -28.15
CA LEU A 281 3.36 -10.99 -27.14
C LEU A 281 2.97 -11.39 -25.71
N VAL A 282 1.67 -11.46 -25.44
CA VAL A 282 1.17 -11.87 -24.11
C VAL A 282 1.43 -13.36 -23.86
N ARG A 283 1.27 -14.22 -24.86
CA ARG A 283 1.57 -15.67 -24.75
C ARG A 283 3.05 -15.92 -24.51
N GLU A 284 3.93 -15.26 -25.25
CA GLU A 284 5.38 -15.35 -25.07
C GLU A 284 5.78 -14.91 -23.66
N ALA A 285 5.25 -13.77 -23.19
CA ALA A 285 5.52 -13.29 -21.83
C ALA A 285 4.98 -14.25 -20.76
N ALA A 286 3.77 -14.78 -20.92
CA ALA A 286 3.21 -15.77 -19.99
C ALA A 286 4.05 -17.06 -19.94
N ALA A 287 4.55 -17.55 -21.08
CA ALA A 287 5.41 -18.72 -21.14
C ALA A 287 6.76 -18.48 -20.44
N LEU A 288 7.35 -17.29 -20.59
CA LEU A 288 8.55 -16.89 -19.86
C LEU A 288 8.32 -16.81 -18.35
N PHE A 289 7.16 -16.30 -17.92
CA PHE A 289 6.77 -16.29 -16.51
C PHE A 289 6.65 -17.72 -15.96
N CYS A 290 5.96 -18.62 -16.68
CA CYS A 290 5.86 -20.03 -16.30
C CYS A 290 7.24 -20.67 -16.11
N LYS A 291 8.15 -20.43 -17.06
CA LYS A 291 9.52 -20.94 -16.98
C LYS A 291 10.27 -20.42 -15.75
N ALA A 292 10.13 -19.13 -15.44
CA ALA A 292 10.79 -18.53 -14.27
C ALA A 292 10.23 -19.04 -12.94
N LYS A 293 8.97 -19.49 -12.92
CA LYS A 293 8.30 -20.10 -11.76
C LYS A 293 8.41 -21.62 -11.71
N GLU A 294 9.16 -22.22 -12.64
CA GLU A 294 9.33 -23.68 -12.76
C GLU A 294 8.00 -24.43 -12.92
N ILE A 295 6.99 -23.81 -13.54
CA ILE A 295 5.71 -24.43 -13.89
C ILE A 295 5.62 -24.74 -15.39
N LEU A 296 4.76 -25.68 -15.75
CA LEU A 296 4.56 -26.06 -17.15
C LEU A 296 4.00 -24.87 -17.94
N ALA A 297 4.53 -24.63 -19.15
CA ALA A 297 4.03 -23.56 -20.01
C ALA A 297 2.53 -23.74 -20.36
N SER A 298 2.05 -24.99 -20.39
CA SER A 298 0.63 -25.32 -20.60
C SER A 298 -0.27 -25.02 -19.40
N SER A 299 0.28 -24.67 -18.23
CA SER A 299 -0.51 -24.35 -17.04
C SER A 299 -1.23 -23.01 -17.13
N ILE A 300 -0.85 -22.15 -18.08
CA ILE A 300 -1.55 -20.89 -18.38
C ILE A 300 -1.88 -20.89 -19.87
N VAL A 301 -3.16 -20.75 -20.19
CA VAL A 301 -3.63 -20.63 -21.58
C VAL A 301 -4.25 -19.25 -21.77
N VAL A 302 -3.58 -18.41 -22.58
CA VAL A 302 -4.10 -17.10 -22.97
C VAL A 302 -5.08 -17.26 -24.13
N LYS A 303 -6.36 -17.00 -23.87
CA LYS A 303 -7.47 -17.19 -24.82
C LYS A 303 -7.57 -16.03 -25.79
N GLU A 304 -7.80 -14.85 -25.24
CA GLU A 304 -8.06 -13.64 -26.02
C GLU A 304 -7.72 -12.38 -25.23
N ILE A 305 -7.73 -11.25 -25.95
CA ILE A 305 -7.58 -9.91 -25.36
C ILE A 305 -8.84 -9.11 -25.68
N VAL A 306 -9.66 -8.89 -24.66
CA VAL A 306 -10.92 -8.14 -24.77
C VAL A 306 -10.64 -6.65 -24.58
N ARG A 307 -11.20 -5.82 -25.48
CA ARG A 307 -11.08 -4.34 -25.44
C ARG A 307 -9.63 -3.83 -25.38
N SER A 308 -8.70 -4.52 -26.05
CA SER A 308 -7.26 -4.17 -26.10
C SER A 308 -6.51 -4.16 -24.78
N SER A 309 -7.10 -4.53 -23.63
CA SER A 309 -6.40 -4.51 -22.34
C SER A 309 -6.74 -5.66 -21.40
N ARG A 310 -7.85 -6.36 -21.58
CA ARG A 310 -8.28 -7.44 -20.69
C ARG A 310 -7.82 -8.78 -21.24
N VAL A 311 -6.86 -9.40 -20.59
CA VAL A 311 -6.32 -10.70 -20.98
C VAL A 311 -7.17 -11.79 -20.32
N MET A 312 -7.88 -12.58 -21.12
CA MET A 312 -8.63 -13.73 -20.65
C MET A 312 -7.72 -14.95 -20.61
N ILE A 313 -7.58 -15.58 -19.44
CA ILE A 313 -6.74 -16.77 -19.26
C ILE A 313 -7.52 -17.92 -18.64
N GLU A 314 -7.06 -19.14 -18.94
CA GLU A 314 -7.34 -20.34 -18.16
C GLU A 314 -6.08 -20.76 -17.41
N VAL A 315 -6.25 -21.23 -16.17
CA VAL A 315 -5.15 -21.70 -15.32
C VAL A 315 -5.44 -23.13 -14.86
N ASP A 316 -4.44 -24.01 -14.91
CA ASP A 316 -4.54 -25.38 -14.41
C ASP A 316 -4.85 -25.40 -12.90
N LEU A 317 -5.79 -26.25 -12.48
CA LEU A 317 -6.21 -26.40 -11.08
C LEU A 317 -5.06 -26.75 -10.12
N ASN A 318 -4.00 -27.40 -10.62
CA ASN A 318 -2.81 -27.71 -9.80
C ASN A 318 -1.99 -26.47 -9.47
N VAL A 319 -2.04 -25.44 -10.31
CA VAL A 319 -1.44 -24.12 -10.05
C VAL A 319 -2.40 -23.24 -9.25
N TRP A 320 -3.71 -23.47 -9.36
CA TRP A 320 -4.76 -22.68 -8.71
C TRP A 320 -4.79 -22.73 -7.18
N LYS A 321 -4.15 -23.72 -6.54
CA LYS A 321 -4.23 -23.89 -5.07
C LYS A 321 -3.72 -22.67 -4.27
N ASP A 322 -2.89 -21.82 -4.89
CA ASP A 322 -2.42 -20.52 -4.37
C ASP A 322 -2.71 -19.38 -5.39
N SER A 323 -3.91 -19.36 -5.98
CA SER A 323 -4.20 -18.57 -7.19
C SER A 323 -4.08 -17.05 -7.04
N GLU A 324 -4.43 -16.46 -5.90
CA GLU A 324 -4.48 -15.00 -5.77
C GLU A 324 -3.09 -14.34 -5.86
N PRO A 325 -2.07 -14.74 -5.09
CA PRO A 325 -0.71 -14.22 -5.26
C PRO A 325 -0.16 -14.49 -6.66
N PHE A 326 -0.43 -15.69 -7.19
CA PHE A 326 0.05 -16.11 -8.50
C PHE A 326 -0.48 -15.24 -9.65
N LEU A 327 -1.80 -15.01 -9.68
CA LEU A 327 -2.45 -14.19 -10.70
C LEU A 327 -2.00 -12.73 -10.63
N LEU A 328 -1.84 -12.20 -9.42
CA LEU A 328 -1.34 -10.85 -9.23
C LEU A 328 0.11 -10.71 -9.72
N GLU A 329 0.97 -11.69 -9.42
CA GLU A 329 2.35 -11.71 -9.89
C GLU A 329 2.43 -11.81 -11.43
N LEU A 330 1.58 -12.64 -12.03
CA LEU A 330 1.47 -12.75 -13.49
C LEU A 330 1.00 -11.43 -14.10
N GLU A 331 -0.02 -10.77 -13.54
CA GLU A 331 -0.49 -9.47 -14.03
C GLU A 331 0.62 -8.41 -13.97
N VAL A 332 1.31 -8.32 -12.84
CA VAL A 332 2.44 -7.41 -12.68
C VAL A 332 3.55 -7.73 -13.68
N TYR A 333 3.84 -9.00 -13.94
CA TYR A 333 4.83 -9.42 -14.91
C TYR A 333 4.43 -9.01 -16.34
N LEU A 334 3.20 -9.33 -16.77
CA LEU A 334 2.71 -8.96 -18.10
C LEU A 334 2.68 -7.44 -18.30
N ARG A 335 2.28 -6.68 -17.28
CA ARG A 335 2.31 -5.21 -17.34
C ARG A 335 3.69 -4.64 -17.59
N LYS A 336 4.72 -5.24 -16.98
CA LYS A 336 6.10 -4.79 -17.12
C LYS A 336 6.74 -5.21 -18.44
N GLN A 337 6.43 -6.41 -18.93
CA GLN A 337 7.07 -6.98 -20.11
C GLN A 337 6.36 -6.61 -21.42
N VAL A 338 5.05 -6.37 -21.37
CA VAL A 338 4.22 -6.21 -22.58
C VAL A 338 3.57 -4.83 -22.64
N GLU A 339 2.66 -4.51 -21.71
CA GLU A 339 1.91 -3.27 -21.75
C GLU A 339 1.31 -2.94 -20.37
N LEU A 340 1.55 -1.72 -19.87
CA LEU A 340 1.14 -1.27 -18.54
C LEU A 340 -0.37 -1.30 -18.33
N ALA A 341 -1.15 -1.10 -19.39
CA ALA A 341 -2.62 -1.08 -19.33
C ALA A 341 -3.27 -2.47 -19.18
N LEU A 342 -2.51 -3.56 -19.25
CA LEU A 342 -3.09 -4.91 -19.22
C LEU A 342 -3.73 -5.24 -17.87
N SER A 343 -4.77 -6.07 -17.87
CA SER A 343 -5.39 -6.65 -16.67
C SER A 343 -5.77 -8.09 -16.94
N ILE A 344 -5.60 -8.97 -15.96
CA ILE A 344 -5.87 -10.41 -16.13
C ILE A 344 -7.24 -10.76 -15.59
N PHE A 345 -7.96 -11.59 -16.34
CA PHE A 345 -9.21 -12.19 -15.94
C PHE A 345 -9.08 -13.69 -16.13
N CYS A 346 -9.32 -14.45 -15.06
CA CYS A 346 -9.34 -15.90 -15.15
C CYS A 346 -10.77 -16.39 -15.36
N GLU A 347 -10.97 -17.28 -16.32
CA GLU A 347 -12.19 -18.07 -16.41
C GLU A 347 -12.02 -19.32 -15.55
N GLU A 348 -12.99 -19.59 -14.67
CA GLU A 348 -13.07 -20.89 -14.02
C GLU A 348 -13.39 -21.93 -15.09
N THR A 349 -12.45 -22.83 -15.37
CA THR A 349 -12.75 -23.97 -16.23
C THR A 349 -13.69 -24.90 -15.47
N PRO A 350 -14.94 -25.13 -15.93
CA PRO A 350 -15.83 -26.06 -15.27
C PRO A 350 -15.20 -27.45 -15.25
N ASP A 351 -15.32 -28.17 -14.13
CA ASP A 351 -14.78 -29.52 -13.97
C ASP A 351 -15.30 -30.43 -15.10
N LEU A 352 -14.43 -30.71 -16.08
CA LEU A 352 -14.73 -31.53 -17.25
C LEU A 352 -14.84 -33.03 -16.92
N ASN A 353 -14.66 -33.44 -15.66
CA ASN A 353 -14.95 -34.82 -15.24
C ASN A 353 -16.46 -35.12 -15.30
N LYS A 354 -16.90 -35.64 -16.45
CA LYS A 354 -18.24 -36.22 -16.64
C LYS A 354 -18.62 -37.24 -15.56
N MET A 355 -17.65 -37.93 -14.93
CA MET A 355 -17.92 -38.89 -13.84
C MET A 355 -18.51 -38.28 -12.56
N ARG A 356 -18.34 -36.96 -12.32
CA ARG A 356 -18.98 -36.29 -11.17
C ARG A 356 -20.39 -35.77 -11.46
N TRP A 357 -20.74 -35.65 -12.74
CA TRP A 357 -22.04 -35.12 -13.18
C TRP A 357 -23.14 -36.18 -13.11
N ASP A 358 -22.81 -37.47 -13.02
CA ASP A 358 -23.75 -38.58 -12.90
C ASP A 358 -24.26 -38.85 -11.46
N ARG A 359 -23.99 -37.94 -10.50
CA ARG A 359 -24.67 -38.03 -9.19
C ARG A 359 -26.06 -37.40 -9.31
N PRO A 360 -27.15 -38.10 -8.96
CA PRO A 360 -28.48 -37.52 -8.96
C PRO A 360 -28.49 -36.31 -8.03
N ALA A 361 -29.01 -35.19 -8.53
CA ALA A 361 -29.06 -33.91 -7.84
C ALA A 361 -29.62 -34.09 -6.41
N VAL A 362 -28.75 -33.92 -5.41
CA VAL A 362 -29.23 -33.54 -4.08
C VAL A 362 -29.78 -32.13 -4.26
N LYS A 363 -31.10 -31.98 -4.11
CA LYS A 363 -31.77 -30.68 -4.12
C LYS A 363 -31.22 -29.83 -2.97
N SER A 364 -30.13 -29.11 -3.19
CA SER A 364 -29.74 -28.01 -2.32
C SER A 364 -30.74 -26.88 -2.56
N GLN A 365 -31.58 -26.61 -1.57
CA GLN A 365 -32.32 -25.36 -1.51
C GLN A 365 -31.32 -24.22 -1.31
N VAL A 366 -30.74 -23.74 -2.41
CA VAL A 366 -30.03 -22.46 -2.42
C VAL A 366 -31.06 -21.40 -2.78
N ALA A 367 -31.32 -20.51 -1.84
CA ALA A 367 -32.20 -19.37 -2.03
C ALA A 367 -31.75 -18.56 -3.25
N LYS A 368 -32.70 -18.22 -4.12
CA LYS A 368 -32.46 -17.34 -5.27
C LYS A 368 -31.87 -16.01 -4.79
N PRO A 369 -30.81 -15.48 -5.41
CA PRO A 369 -30.38 -14.12 -5.15
C PRO A 369 -31.51 -13.15 -5.57
N LYS A 370 -31.91 -12.27 -4.65
CA LYS A 370 -32.79 -11.13 -4.98
C LYS A 370 -32.05 -10.23 -5.96
N VAL A 371 -32.51 -10.22 -7.20
CA VAL A 371 -32.14 -9.21 -8.19
C VAL A 371 -32.75 -7.88 -7.71
N PHE A 372 -31.91 -6.94 -7.28
CA PHE A 372 -32.30 -5.54 -7.20
C PHE A 372 -32.21 -4.97 -8.63
N SER A 373 -33.34 -4.88 -9.33
CA SER A 373 -33.45 -4.03 -10.51
C SER A 373 -33.66 -2.58 -10.04
N ALA A 374 -32.62 -1.75 -10.12
CA ALA A 374 -32.81 -0.31 -10.12
C ALA A 374 -33.18 0.08 -11.56
N ALA A 375 -34.43 0.50 -11.73
CA ALA A 375 -34.93 1.06 -12.97
C ALA A 375 -34.20 2.38 -13.27
N LEU A 376 -33.54 2.43 -14.44
CA LEU A 376 -33.21 3.66 -15.13
C LEU A 376 -34.41 3.97 -16.03
N GLU A 377 -35.37 4.73 -15.51
CA GLU A 377 -36.34 5.42 -16.36
C GLU A 377 -35.75 6.74 -16.82
N ALA A 378 -35.62 6.85 -18.14
CA ALA A 378 -35.41 8.09 -18.85
C ALA A 378 -36.57 9.05 -18.59
N SER A 379 -36.26 10.32 -18.34
CA SER A 379 -37.20 11.42 -18.60
C SER A 379 -36.47 12.46 -19.42
N SER A 380 -36.73 12.41 -20.73
CA SER A 380 -36.58 13.53 -21.63
C SER A 380 -37.69 14.53 -21.34
N ASN A 381 -37.33 15.77 -21.03
CA ASN A 381 -37.94 16.99 -21.54
C ASN A 381 -36.97 18.15 -21.40
#